data_AF-A0A959P0W8-F1
#
_entry.id   AF-A0A959P0W8-F1
#
_cell.length_a   1.000
_cell.length_b   1.000
_cell.length_c   1.000
_cell.angle_alpha   90.00
_cell.angle_beta   90.00
_cell.angle_gamma   90.00
#
_symmetry.space_group_name_H-M   'P 1'
#
loop_
_entity.id
_entity.type
_entity.pdbx_description
1 polymer ?
#
loop_
_entity_poly.entity_id
_entity_poly.type
_entity_poly.pdbx_seq_one_letter_code
_entity_poly.pdbx_strand_id
1 'polypeptide(L)' 'MSENLKLAIQKKGRLNEKSIQLLKSCGIDIENFQERLFVSSSNFNLDILFLRDDDIPEYVQDNVAHIGIVGEN' A
#
# COMPACT_ATOMS: atom_id res chain seq x y z
N MET A 1 -5.76 16.36 -13.70
CA MET A 1 -4.80 15.26 -13.43
C MET A 1 -5.60 14.18 -12.73
N SER A 2 -5.64 12.94 -13.24
CA SER A 2 -6.23 11.86 -12.45
C SER A 2 -5.25 11.52 -11.35
N GLU A 3 -5.65 11.68 -10.09
CA GLU A 3 -4.81 11.22 -8.99
C GLU A 3 -4.85 9.69 -8.95
N ASN A 4 -3.69 9.07 -8.80
CA ASN A 4 -3.60 7.64 -8.58
C ASN A 4 -4.31 7.28 -7.26
N LEU A 5 -4.88 6.08 -7.19
CA LEU A 5 -5.41 5.55 -5.94
C LEU A 5 -4.24 5.35 -4.96
N LYS A 6 -4.29 5.91 -3.75
CA LYS A 6 -3.26 5.73 -2.72
C LYS A 6 -3.69 4.64 -1.75
N LEU A 7 -2.93 3.55 -1.69
CA LEU A 7 -3.13 2.43 -0.79
C LEU A 7 -2.03 2.39 0.26
N ALA A 8 -2.41 2.48 1.54
CA ALA A 8 -1.51 2.29 2.66
C ALA A 8 -1.41 0.82 3.07
N ILE A 9 -0.18 0.30 3.18
CA ILE A 9 0.08 -1.06 3.71
C ILE A 9 1.22 -1.02 4.73
N GLN A 10 1.29 -2.05 5.58
CA GLN A 10 2.36 -2.19 6.56
C GLN A 10 3.72 -2.26 5.85
N LYS A 11 4.74 -1.58 6.37
CA LYS A 11 6.07 -1.46 5.76
C LYS A 11 6.83 -2.79 5.69
N LYS A 12 6.62 -3.69 6.65
CA LYS A 12 7.37 -4.94 6.77
C LYS A 12 6.55 -5.99 7.52
N GLY A 13 7.03 -7.24 7.47
CA GLY A 13 6.45 -8.37 8.19
C GLY A 13 5.42 -9.15 7.38
N ARG A 14 4.76 -10.11 8.02
CA ARG A 14 3.89 -11.10 7.36
C ARG A 14 2.71 -10.48 6.61
N LEU A 15 2.10 -9.41 7.14
CA LEU A 15 0.98 -8.75 6.48
C LEU A 15 1.43 -8.01 5.21
N ASN A 16 2.61 -7.39 5.23
CA ASN A 16 3.20 -6.78 4.04
C ASN A 16 3.37 -7.81 2.91
N GLU A 17 4.04 -8.93 3.20
CA GLU A 17 4.29 -10.00 2.22
C GLU A 17 2.99 -10.50 1.59
N LYS A 18 1.98 -10.77 2.42
CA LYS A 18 0.66 -11.21 1.96
C LYS A 18 -0.09 -10.12 1.16
N SER A 19 0.01 -8.85 1.55
CA SER A 19 -0.63 -7.73 0.85
C SER A 19 -0.03 -7.56 -0.54
N ILE A 20 1.31 -7.60 -0.65
CA ILE A 20 1.98 -7.54 -1.95
C ILE A 20 1.64 -8.75 -2.82
N GLN A 21 1.61 -9.95 -2.23
CA GLN A 21 1.21 -11.15 -2.96
C GLN A 21 -0.22 -11.04 -3.49
N LEU A 22 -1.16 -10.55 -2.67
CA LEU A 22 -2.55 -10.32 -3.08
C LEU A 22 -2.62 -9.37 -4.27
N LEU A 23 -1.96 -8.21 -4.20
CA LEU A 23 -1.94 -7.23 -5.29
C LEU A 23 -1.36 -7.83 -6.58
N LYS A 24 -0.27 -8.59 -6.48
CA LYS A 24 0.31 -9.31 -7.63
C LYS A 24 -0.64 -10.36 -8.19
N SER A 25 -1.37 -11.09 -7.35
CA SER A 25 -2.41 -12.03 -7.78
C SER A 25 -3.60 -11.35 -8.46
N CYS A 26 -3.86 -10.08 -8.16
CA CYS A 26 -4.81 -9.24 -8.89
C CYS A 26 -4.25 -8.70 -10.22
N GLY A 27 -3.00 -9.02 -10.58
CA GLY A 27 -2.34 -8.56 -11.80
C GLY A 27 -1.72 -7.16 -11.69
N ILE A 28 -1.54 -6.64 -10.48
CA ILE A 28 -0.92 -5.33 -10.26
C ILE A 28 0.59 -5.51 -10.13
N ASP A 29 1.33 -4.88 -11.03
CA ASP A 29 2.78 -4.93 -11.06
C ASP A 29 3.37 -3.93 -10.06
N ILE A 30 4.14 -4.44 -9.11
CA ILE A 30 4.78 -3.67 -8.03
C ILE A 30 6.26 -4.00 -8.03
N GLU A 31 7.09 -2.98 -8.26
CA GLU A 31 8.53 -3.08 -8.24
C GLU A 31 9.08 -3.34 -6.82
N ASN A 32 10.32 -3.83 -6.75
CA ASN A 32 10.94 -4.22 -5.49
C ASN A 32 11.12 -2.99 -4.56
N PHE A 33 10.62 -3.10 -3.32
CA PHE A 33 10.29 -1.95 -2.46
C PHE A 33 11.05 -1.90 -1.12
N GLN A 34 12.06 -2.77 -0.92
CA GLN A 34 12.64 -3.09 0.40
C GLN A 34 13.04 -1.88 1.27
N GLU A 35 13.34 -0.72 0.69
CA GLU A 35 13.69 0.50 1.45
C GLU A 35 12.82 1.73 1.11
N ARG A 36 11.85 1.60 0.20
CA ARG A 36 11.04 2.74 -0.24
C ARG A 36 9.85 2.96 0.70
N LEU A 37 9.51 4.22 0.91
CA LEU A 37 8.27 4.62 1.61
C LEU A 37 7.07 4.68 0.66
N PHE A 38 7.34 4.69 -0.65
CA PHE A 38 6.35 4.88 -1.70
C PHE A 38 6.77 4.12 -2.97
N VAL A 39 5.82 3.47 -3.62
CA VAL A 39 5.98 2.85 -4.94
C VAL A 39 4.72 3.04 -5.76
N SER A 40 4.86 3.47 -7.02
CA SER A 40 3.78 3.45 -7.99
C SER A 40 3.79 2.14 -8.77
N SER A 41 2.60 1.61 -9.05
CA SER A 41 2.44 0.49 -9.98
C SER A 41 2.73 0.94 -11.41
N SER A 42 3.35 0.06 -12.21
CA SER A 42 3.68 0.34 -13.60
C SER A 42 2.52 0.10 -14.57
N ASN A 43 1.51 -0.67 -14.16
CA ASN A 43 0.44 -1.15 -15.03
C ASN A 43 -0.98 -0.83 -14.52
N PHE A 44 -1.08 -0.11 -13.39
CA PHE A 44 -2.34 0.28 -12.78
C PHE A 44 -2.20 1.64 -12.08
N ASN A 45 -3.29 2.42 -12.00
CA ASN A 45 -3.30 3.75 -11.37
C ASN A 45 -3.32 3.63 -9.83
N LEU A 46 -2.28 3.04 -9.25
CA LEU A 46 -2.14 2.78 -7.83
C LEU A 46 -0.76 3.18 -7.33
N ASP A 47 -0.78 3.93 -6.25
CA ASP A 47 0.37 4.29 -5.43
C ASP A 47 0.29 3.55 -4.10
N ILE A 48 1.39 2.95 -3.68
CA ILE A 48 1.50 2.18 -2.44
C ILE A 48 2.36 2.96 -1.45
N LEU A 49 1.79 3.25 -0.28
CA LEU A 49 2.43 3.89 0.86
C LEU A 49 2.80 2.83 1.90
N PHE A 50 4.07 2.78 2.30
CA PHE A 50 4.57 1.84 3.30
C PHE A 50 4.66 2.50 4.67
N LEU A 51 3.74 2.17 5.57
CA LEU A 51 3.57 2.80 6.89
C LEU A 51 3.74 1.81 8.05
N ARG A 52 3.69 2.29 9.30
CA ARG A 52 3.45 1.38 10.44
C ARG A 52 1.97 1.02 10.47
N ASP A 53 1.65 -0.14 11.00
CA ASP A 53 0.27 -0.62 11.17
C ASP A 53 -0.62 0.38 11.91
N ASP A 54 -0.15 0.91 13.04
CA ASP A 54 -0.92 1.87 13.84
C ASP A 54 -1.14 3.22 13.12
N ASP A 55 -0.28 3.59 12.16
CA ASP A 55 -0.38 4.85 11.43
C ASP A 55 -1.40 4.77 10.26
N ILE A 56 -1.72 3.57 9.76
CA ILE A 56 -2.57 3.40 8.57
C ILE A 56 -3.98 3.97 8.75
N PRO A 57 -4.70 3.73 9.87
CA PRO A 57 -6.04 4.29 10.07
C PRO A 57 -6.07 5.82 10.06
N GLU A 58 -5.07 6.47 10.69
CA GLU A 58 -4.95 7.93 10.72
C GLU A 58 -4.70 8.49 9.31
N TYR A 59 -3.84 7.86 8.52
CA TYR A 59 -3.56 8.29 7.15
C TYR A 59 -4.78 8.19 6.23
N VAL A 60 -5.64 7.21 6.44
CA VAL A 60 -6.92 7.09 5.71
C VAL A 60 -7.91 8.16 6.20
N GLN A 61 -8.01 8.37 7.51
CA GLN A 61 -8.87 9.39 8.10
C GLN A 61 -8.52 10.80 7.59
N ASP A 62 -7.23 11.10 7.48
CA ASP A 62 -6.72 12.40 7.06
C ASP A 62 -6.69 12.57 5.52
N ASN A 63 -7.20 11.59 4.77
CA ASN A 63 -7.17 11.53 3.29
C ASN A 63 -5.76 11.60 2.67
N VAL A 64 -4.72 11.24 3.44
CA VAL A 64 -3.36 11.08 2.91
C VAL A 64 -3.29 9.81 2.04
N ALA A 65 -3.93 8.74 2.50
CA ALA A 65 -4.22 7.54 1.73
C ALA A 65 -5.72 7.44 1.46
N HIS A 66 -6.11 6.85 0.33
CA HIS A 66 -7.53 6.64 0.01
C HIS A 66 -8.07 5.36 0.67
N ILE A 67 -7.24 4.33 0.78
CA ILE A 67 -7.57 3.03 1.39
C ILE A 67 -6.36 2.47 2.15
N GLY A 68 -6.59 1.53 3.06
CA GLY A 68 -5.54 0.87 3.84
C GLY A 68 -5.81 -0.61 4.11
N ILE A 69 -4.73 -1.41 4.20
CA ILE A 69 -4.79 -2.81 4.65
C ILE A 69 -4.18 -2.90 6.05
N VAL A 70 -4.99 -3.30 7.03
CA VAL A 70 -4.59 -3.50 8.43
C VAL A 70 -4.96 -4.91 8.89
N GLY A 71 -4.26 -5.41 9.91
CA GLY A 71 -4.61 -6.67 10.55
C GLY A 71 -5.75 -6.46 11.55
N GLU A 72 -6.71 -7.39 11.58
CA GLU A 72 -7.67 -7.49 12.68
C GLU A 72 -6.96 -8.06 13.91
N ASN A 73 -7.09 -7.37 15.05
CA ASN A 73 -6.56 -7.78 16.35
C ASN A 73 -7.71 -8.09 17.31
#